data_AF-A0A1G8K5X6-F1
#
_entry.id   AF-A0A1G8K5X6-F1
#
_cell.length_a   1.000
_cell.length_b   1.000
_cell.length_c   1.000
_cell.angle_alpha   90.00
_cell.angle_beta   90.00
_cell.angle_gamma   90.00
#
_symmetry.space_group_name_H-M   'P 1'
#
loop_
_entity.id
_entity.type
_entity.pdbx_description
1 polymer ?
#
loop_
_entity_poly.entity_id
_entity_poly.type
_entity_poly.pdbx_seq_one_letter_code
_entity_poly.pdbx_strand_id
1 'polypeptide(L)'
;MHFTPPTSDTTEINLTATGGNSIVNLNWSTNINAEGYVVKRSTTPGGPYEVIANNVTDKSYVDNNVQNGTTYYYVVTALENGAETKTSNEASATPTAGGSTGPDPDIKGNRALLVITMTNANRKEYDMSADEIKAFINWYNRRTNGSGLKYYVINKNYNIGPFSSRKDHIVFDQISDFEVMKYNK
;
A
#
# COMPACT_ATOMS: atom_id res chain seq x y z
N MET A 1 -30.71 12.71 -43.14
CA MET A 1 -31.07 12.61 -41.71
C MET A 1 -29.77 12.55 -40.93
N HIS A 2 -29.41 13.60 -40.18
CA HIS A 2 -28.27 13.54 -39.26
C HIS A 2 -28.71 12.75 -38.03
N PHE A 3 -28.06 11.60 -37.81
CA PHE A 3 -28.15 10.90 -36.53
C PHE A 3 -27.04 11.47 -35.65
N THR A 4 -27.37 12.32 -34.69
CA THR A 4 -26.46 12.50 -33.55
C THR A 4 -26.54 11.22 -32.72
N PRO A 5 -25.43 10.54 -32.43
CA PRO A 5 -25.44 9.40 -31.52
C PRO A 5 -25.97 9.84 -30.15
N PRO A 6 -26.66 8.98 -29.38
CA PRO A 6 -27.14 9.36 -28.06
C PRO A 6 -25.93 9.75 -27.21
N THR A 7 -25.95 10.97 -26.66
CA THR A 7 -24.99 11.37 -25.63
C THR A 7 -25.26 10.49 -24.42
N SER A 8 -24.45 9.43 -24.26
CA SER A 8 -24.42 8.64 -23.03
C SER A 8 -24.35 9.62 -21.86
N ASP A 9 -25.29 9.52 -20.93
CA ASP A 9 -25.26 10.25 -19.67
C ASP A 9 -23.91 9.97 -19.00
N THR A 10 -22.96 10.90 -19.13
CA THR A 10 -21.56 10.71 -18.74
C THR A 10 -21.36 10.87 -17.23
N THR A 11 -22.45 10.99 -16.47
CA THR A 11 -22.46 11.12 -15.01
C THR A 11 -21.96 9.82 -14.37
N GLU A 12 -20.66 9.78 -14.07
CA GLU A 12 -19.97 8.58 -13.60
C GLU A 12 -19.04 8.90 -12.43
N ILE A 13 -18.94 7.95 -11.51
CA ILE A 13 -17.89 7.92 -10.48
C ILE A 13 -17.02 6.71 -10.81
N ASN A 14 -15.77 6.98 -11.17
CA ASN A 14 -14.78 5.96 -11.51
C ASN A 14 -13.90 5.72 -10.29
N LEU A 15 -14.21 4.67 -9.53
CA LEU A 15 -13.53 4.26 -8.31
C LEU A 15 -12.38 3.29 -8.62
N THR A 16 -11.26 3.53 -7.95
CA THR A 16 -10.09 2.64 -7.92
C THR A 16 -9.72 2.33 -6.48
N ALA A 17 -9.24 1.11 -6.24
CA ALA A 17 -8.82 0.63 -4.93
C ALA A 17 -7.42 0.01 -5.02
N THR A 18 -6.52 0.45 -4.15
CA THR A 18 -5.14 -0.05 -4.10
C THR A 18 -4.82 -0.56 -2.70
N GLY A 19 -4.57 -1.86 -2.59
CA GLY A 19 -4.16 -2.51 -1.34
C GLY A 19 -2.72 -2.15 -0.94
N GLY A 20 -2.52 -1.92 0.35
CA GLY A 20 -1.20 -1.81 0.98
C GLY A 20 -1.13 -2.67 2.25
N ASN A 21 -0.09 -2.48 3.06
CA ASN A 21 0.03 -3.21 4.32
C ASN A 21 -1.00 -2.72 5.34
N SER A 22 -2.04 -3.53 5.59
CA SER A 22 -3.16 -3.24 6.49
C SER A 22 -3.93 -1.97 6.12
N ILE A 23 -3.93 -1.61 4.84
CA ILE A 23 -4.63 -0.42 4.32
C ILE A 23 -5.22 -0.69 2.95
N VAL A 24 -6.31 0.00 2.60
CA VAL A 24 -6.74 0.20 1.21
C VAL A 24 -6.82 1.70 0.95
N ASN A 25 -6.15 2.16 -0.12
CA ASN A 25 -6.30 3.52 -0.63
C ASN A 25 -7.35 3.53 -1.73
N LEU A 26 -8.42 4.27 -1.51
CA LEU A 26 -9.48 4.50 -2.48
C LEU A 26 -9.28 5.88 -3.11
N ASN A 27 -9.39 5.94 -4.43
CA ASN A 27 -9.41 7.19 -5.18
C ASN A 27 -10.49 7.11 -6.25
N TRP A 28 -11.22 8.19 -6.45
CA TRP A 28 -12.22 8.25 -7.51
C TRP A 28 -12.16 9.55 -8.31
N SER A 29 -12.52 9.45 -9.58
CA SER A 29 -12.77 10.61 -10.44
C SER A 29 -14.25 10.69 -10.75
N THR A 30 -14.78 11.92 -10.84
CA THR A 30 -16.18 12.14 -11.16
C THR A 30 -16.40 13.54 -11.72
N ASN A 31 -17.39 13.66 -12.59
CA ASN A 31 -17.97 14.90 -13.11
C ASN A 31 -19.21 15.36 -12.34
N ILE A 32 -19.63 14.63 -11.30
CA ILE A 32 -20.75 15.00 -10.43
C ILE A 32 -20.32 16.14 -9.50
N ASN A 33 -21.18 17.14 -9.36
CA ASN A 33 -21.01 18.20 -8.37
C ASN A 33 -21.67 17.78 -7.04
N ALA A 34 -21.07 16.81 -6.36
CA ALA A 34 -21.55 16.28 -5.10
C ALA A 34 -21.11 17.15 -3.91
N GLU A 35 -21.95 17.26 -2.88
CA GLU A 35 -21.64 17.88 -1.60
C GLU A 35 -20.70 17.01 -0.75
N GLY A 36 -20.70 15.70 -1.02
CA GLY A 36 -19.81 14.73 -0.41
C GLY A 36 -20.05 13.33 -0.96
N TYR A 37 -19.43 12.34 -0.34
CA TYR A 37 -19.51 10.95 -0.74
C TYR A 37 -19.75 10.03 0.46
N VAL A 38 -20.46 8.93 0.23
CA VAL A 38 -20.56 7.80 1.17
C VAL A 38 -19.69 6.67 0.64
N VAL A 39 -18.74 6.20 1.47
CA VAL A 39 -17.86 5.08 1.14
C VAL A 39 -18.43 3.83 1.79
N LYS A 40 -18.62 2.78 0.99
CA LYS A 40 -19.17 1.50 1.44
C LYS A 40 -18.24 0.34 1.10
N ARG A 41 -18.24 -0.69 1.93
CA ARG A 41 -17.36 -1.86 1.82
C ARG A 41 -18.12 -3.16 2.04
N SER A 42 -17.71 -4.20 1.34
CA SER A 42 -18.14 -5.59 1.52
C SER A 42 -16.94 -6.53 1.46
N THR A 43 -17.04 -7.71 2.07
CA THR A 43 -16.13 -8.84 1.84
C THR A 43 -16.65 -9.80 0.76
N THR A 44 -17.84 -9.52 0.21
CA THR A 44 -18.50 -10.31 -0.82
C THR A 44 -18.70 -9.44 -2.07
N PRO A 45 -18.29 -9.93 -3.27
CA PRO A 45 -18.51 -9.19 -4.52
C PRO A 45 -20.01 -8.96 -4.74
N GLY A 46 -20.39 -7.74 -5.12
CA GLY A 46 -21.79 -7.34 -5.29
C GLY A 46 -22.53 -7.01 -3.99
N GLY A 47 -21.86 -7.08 -2.83
CA GLY A 47 -22.43 -6.72 -1.54
C GLY A 47 -23.04 -7.91 -0.76
N PRO A 48 -23.84 -7.63 0.29
CA PRO A 48 -24.28 -6.30 0.74
C PRO A 48 -23.11 -5.43 1.24
N TYR A 49 -23.19 -4.13 1.00
CA TYR A 49 -22.14 -3.18 1.44
C TYR A 49 -22.55 -2.47 2.72
N GLU A 50 -21.60 -2.38 3.66
CA GLU A 50 -21.71 -1.58 4.88
C GLU A 50 -21.09 -0.20 4.68
N VAL A 51 -21.68 0.82 5.29
CA VAL A 51 -21.13 2.17 5.26
C VAL A 51 -19.93 2.26 6.21
N ILE A 52 -18.78 2.65 5.69
CA ILE A 52 -17.54 2.83 6.47
C ILE A 52 -17.14 4.30 6.64
N ALA A 53 -17.66 5.19 5.79
CA ALA A 53 -17.51 6.64 5.94
C ALA A 53 -18.69 7.37 5.29
N ASN A 54 -19.10 8.48 5.90
CA ASN A 54 -20.13 9.39 5.40
C ASN A 54 -19.54 10.79 5.23
N ASN A 55 -20.15 11.59 4.35
CA ASN A 55 -19.81 13.00 4.13
C ASN A 55 -18.32 13.22 3.82
N VAL A 56 -17.69 12.30 3.08
CA VAL A 56 -16.31 12.49 2.61
C VAL A 56 -16.32 13.59 1.56
N THR A 57 -15.61 14.69 1.79
CA THR A 57 -15.55 15.82 0.84
C THR A 57 -14.43 15.68 -0.17
N ASP A 58 -13.38 14.94 0.17
CA ASP A 58 -12.28 14.62 -0.73
C ASP A 58 -12.69 13.54 -1.74
N LYS A 59 -11.93 13.45 -2.84
CA LYS A 59 -12.10 12.40 -3.87
C LYS A 59 -11.25 11.15 -3.58
N SER A 60 -10.90 10.94 -2.32
CA SER A 60 -10.09 9.83 -1.84
C SER A 60 -10.47 9.47 -0.41
N TYR A 61 -10.19 8.22 -0.03
CA TYR A 61 -10.39 7.71 1.32
C TYR A 61 -9.37 6.61 1.63
N VAL A 62 -8.90 6.56 2.88
CA VAL A 62 -7.99 5.49 3.33
C VAL A 62 -8.73 4.63 4.34
N ASP A 63 -9.03 3.39 3.95
CA ASP A 63 -9.55 2.38 4.86
C ASP A 63 -8.40 1.71 5.61
N ASN A 64 -8.31 1.99 6.92
CA ASN A 64 -7.32 1.41 7.83
C ASN A 64 -7.88 0.24 8.64
N ASN A 65 -9.16 -0.11 8.47
CA ASN A 65 -9.85 -1.16 9.23
C ASN A 65 -9.96 -2.45 8.41
N VAL A 66 -8.86 -2.83 7.76
CA VAL A 66 -8.77 -3.96 6.84
C VAL A 66 -7.69 -4.95 7.27
N GLN A 67 -7.93 -6.23 7.01
CA GLN A 67 -6.99 -7.29 7.29
C GLN A 67 -6.27 -7.75 6.02
N ASN A 68 -4.96 -7.95 6.13
CA ASN A 68 -4.16 -8.49 5.04
C ASN A 68 -4.63 -9.90 4.62
N GLY A 69 -4.61 -10.17 3.32
CA GLY A 69 -5.08 -11.42 2.71
C GLY A 69 -6.60 -11.50 2.54
N THR A 70 -7.36 -10.52 3.03
CA THR A 70 -8.81 -10.45 2.81
C THR A 70 -9.11 -9.51 1.65
N THR A 71 -9.84 -9.99 0.64
CA THR A 71 -10.31 -9.14 -0.45
C THR A 71 -11.51 -8.33 0.02
N TYR A 72 -11.46 -7.02 -0.21
CA TYR A 72 -12.55 -6.11 0.06
C TYR A 72 -13.05 -5.48 -1.25
N TYR A 73 -14.36 -5.27 -1.31
CA TYR A 73 -15.07 -4.67 -2.42
C TYR A 73 -15.68 -3.35 -1.97
N TYR A 74 -15.49 -2.31 -2.76
CA TYR A 74 -15.88 -0.95 -2.41
C TYR A 74 -16.77 -0.36 -3.48
N VAL A 75 -17.73 0.43 -3.02
CA VAL A 75 -18.51 1.35 -3.85
C VAL A 75 -18.57 2.70 -3.16
N VAL A 76 -18.66 3.75 -3.95
CA VAL A 76 -18.83 5.13 -3.48
C VAL A 76 -20.12 5.68 -4.06
N THR A 77 -20.93 6.34 -3.24
CA THR A 77 -22.10 7.08 -3.72
C THR A 77 -21.92 8.58 -3.53
N ALA A 78 -22.35 9.36 -4.51
CA ALA A 78 -22.40 10.82 -4.39
C ALA A 78 -23.56 11.23 -3.46
N LEU A 79 -23.34 12.28 -2.68
CA LEU A 79 -24.36 12.96 -1.89
C LEU A 79 -24.73 14.29 -2.55
N GLU A 80 -26.01 14.48 -2.84
CA GLU A 80 -26.57 15.75 -3.31
C GLU A 80 -27.78 16.11 -2.44
N ASN A 81 -27.75 17.30 -1.83
CA ASN A 81 -28.75 17.73 -0.84
C ASN A 81 -28.94 16.70 0.30
N GLY A 82 -27.84 16.08 0.74
CA GLY A 82 -27.85 15.05 1.79
C GLY A 82 -28.45 13.69 1.39
N ALA A 83 -28.83 13.47 0.13
CA ALA A 83 -29.33 12.20 -0.37
C ALA A 83 -28.28 11.50 -1.24
N GLU A 84 -28.16 10.17 -1.10
CA GLU A 84 -27.32 9.36 -1.99
C GLU A 84 -27.95 9.28 -3.39
N THR A 85 -27.17 9.60 -4.42
CA THR A 85 -27.67 9.66 -5.81
C THR A 85 -27.02 8.59 -6.70
N LYS A 86 -25.84 8.87 -7.23
CA LYS A 86 -25.14 7.98 -8.17
C LYS A 86 -24.16 7.08 -7.41
N THR A 87 -24.13 5.80 -7.77
CA THR A 87 -23.13 4.83 -7.29
C THR A 87 -22.01 4.67 -8.32
N SER A 88 -20.77 4.48 -7.86
CA SER A 88 -19.61 4.16 -8.68
C SER A 88 -19.68 2.74 -9.26
N ASN A 89 -18.69 2.39 -10.11
CA ASN A 89 -18.31 1.00 -10.29
C ASN A 89 -17.86 0.37 -8.96
N GLU A 90 -17.93 -0.96 -8.86
CA GLU A 90 -17.26 -1.69 -7.80
C GLU A 90 -15.75 -1.71 -8.06
N ALA A 91 -14.96 -1.45 -7.02
CA ALA A 91 -13.52 -1.63 -7.03
C ALA A 91 -13.12 -2.59 -5.91
N SER A 92 -12.16 -3.48 -6.18
CA SER A 92 -11.69 -4.44 -5.18
C SER A 92 -10.21 -4.29 -4.91
N ALA A 93 -9.80 -4.52 -3.67
CA ALA A 93 -8.40 -4.64 -3.30
C ALA A 93 -8.21 -5.70 -2.22
N THR A 94 -7.08 -6.40 -2.29
CA THR A 94 -6.62 -7.31 -1.24
C THR A 94 -5.40 -6.67 -0.59
N PRO A 95 -5.52 -6.04 0.59
CA PRO A 95 -4.37 -5.63 1.38
C PRO A 95 -3.44 -6.81 1.57
N THR A 96 -2.15 -6.58 1.42
CA THR A 96 -1.14 -7.60 1.67
C THR A 96 -0.15 -7.05 2.66
N ALA A 97 0.17 -7.85 3.68
CA ALA A 97 1.38 -7.63 4.45
C ALA A 97 2.49 -7.78 3.43
N GLY A 98 3.20 -6.69 3.10
CA GLY A 98 4.12 -6.64 1.96
C GLY A 98 4.85 -7.96 1.74
N GLY A 99 4.38 -8.69 0.73
CA GLY A 99 4.82 -10.03 0.32
C GLY A 99 4.31 -10.21 -1.11
N SER A 100 5.23 -10.10 -2.07
CA SER A 100 4.93 -10.05 -3.50
C SER A 100 4.79 -11.46 -4.08
N THR A 101 3.75 -11.73 -4.86
CA THR A 101 3.64 -12.92 -5.73
C THR A 101 3.50 -12.53 -7.21
N GLY A 102 4.60 -12.66 -7.98
CA GLY A 102 4.66 -13.03 -9.41
C GLY A 102 4.88 -11.93 -10.47
N PRO A 103 5.38 -12.29 -11.69
CA PRO A 103 6.73 -12.73 -12.02
C PRO A 103 7.49 -11.67 -12.85
N ASP A 104 8.74 -11.38 -12.48
CA ASP A 104 9.71 -10.58 -13.28
C ASP A 104 10.96 -11.47 -13.51
N PRO A 105 11.57 -11.49 -14.70
CA PRO A 105 12.42 -12.57 -15.13
C PRO A 105 13.82 -12.45 -14.50
N ASP A 106 14.19 -13.56 -13.86
CA ASP A 106 15.56 -14.00 -13.61
C ASP A 106 16.37 -13.35 -12.48
N ILE A 107 15.85 -13.48 -11.26
CA ILE A 107 16.66 -13.57 -10.04
C ILE A 107 16.74 -15.06 -9.65
N LYS A 108 17.76 -15.81 -10.08
CA LYS A 108 18.10 -17.03 -9.31
C LYS A 108 18.90 -16.59 -8.10
N GLY A 109 18.18 -16.52 -6.99
CA GLY A 109 18.67 -16.16 -5.66
C GLY A 109 17.79 -15.08 -5.09
N ASN A 110 16.66 -15.43 -4.47
CA ASN A 110 15.66 -14.51 -3.87
C ASN A 110 16.22 -13.63 -2.73
N ARG A 111 17.54 -13.43 -2.65
CA ARG A 111 18.26 -12.83 -1.55
C ARG A 111 19.34 -11.90 -2.11
N ALA A 112 19.59 -10.80 -1.43
CA ALA A 112 20.64 -9.84 -1.72
C ALA A 112 21.34 -9.46 -0.41
N LEU A 113 22.60 -9.07 -0.52
CA LEU A 113 23.36 -8.59 0.63
C LEU A 113 23.12 -7.08 0.76
N LEU A 114 22.43 -6.67 1.82
CA LEU A 114 22.41 -5.29 2.28
C LEU A 114 23.65 -5.05 3.12
N VAL A 115 24.47 -4.10 2.72
CA VAL A 115 25.57 -3.60 3.54
C VAL A 115 25.25 -2.18 3.97
N ILE A 116 25.24 -1.94 5.28
CA ILE A 116 25.02 -0.61 5.86
C ILE A 116 26.32 -0.15 6.49
N THR A 117 26.85 0.95 6.00
CA THR A 117 27.97 1.65 6.62
C THR A 117 27.42 2.62 7.64
N MET A 118 27.77 2.42 8.90
CA MET A 118 27.36 3.30 9.99
C MET A 118 28.33 4.48 10.10
N THR A 119 27.90 5.59 10.71
CA THR A 119 28.73 6.81 10.90
C THR A 119 30.00 6.59 11.72
N ASN A 120 30.09 5.50 12.46
CA ASN A 120 31.30 5.05 13.18
C ASN A 120 32.20 4.14 12.32
N ALA A 121 32.01 4.12 11.00
CA ALA A 121 32.69 3.26 10.03
C ALA A 121 32.46 1.74 10.20
N ASN A 122 31.60 1.32 11.13
CA ASN A 122 31.25 -0.09 11.26
C ASN A 122 30.31 -0.48 10.10
N ARG A 123 30.62 -1.60 9.44
CA ARG A 123 29.77 -2.20 8.42
C ARG A 123 28.89 -3.28 9.02
N LYS A 124 27.60 -3.24 8.71
CA LYS A 124 26.63 -4.27 9.06
C LYS A 124 26.14 -4.94 7.79
N GLU A 125 26.25 -6.26 7.73
CA GLU A 125 25.88 -7.05 6.56
C GLU A 125 24.67 -7.94 6.85
N TYR A 126 23.71 -7.89 5.95
CA TYR A 126 22.45 -8.62 6.08
C TYR A 126 22.11 -9.30 4.75
N ASP A 127 22.13 -10.62 4.76
CA ASP A 127 21.57 -11.41 3.68
C ASP A 127 20.04 -11.45 3.84
N MET A 128 19.33 -10.73 2.97
CA MET A 128 17.90 -10.42 3.09
C MET A 128 17.19 -10.71 1.79
N SER A 129 15.91 -11.04 1.86
CA SER A 129 15.10 -11.19 0.66
C SER A 129 14.90 -9.85 -0.06
N ALA A 130 14.61 -9.89 -1.35
CA ALA A 130 14.34 -8.68 -2.13
C ALA A 130 13.21 -7.80 -1.52
N ASP A 131 12.20 -8.42 -0.90
CA ASP A 131 11.10 -7.71 -0.22
C ASP A 131 11.59 -7.00 1.05
N GLU A 132 12.44 -7.64 1.84
CA GLU A 132 13.03 -7.05 3.03
C GLU A 132 13.98 -5.88 2.67
N ILE A 133 14.71 -5.99 1.55
CA ILE A 133 15.53 -4.89 0.99
C ILE A 133 14.64 -3.71 0.59
N LYS A 134 13.55 -3.98 -0.13
CA LYS A 134 12.59 -2.94 -0.56
C LYS A 134 11.97 -2.23 0.64
N ALA A 135 11.63 -2.98 1.70
CA ALA A 135 11.09 -2.43 2.93
C ALA A 135 12.11 -1.51 3.63
N PHE A 136 13.40 -1.90 3.69
CA PHE A 136 14.47 -1.06 4.22
C PHE A 136 14.61 0.26 3.43
N ILE A 137 14.69 0.20 2.09
CA ILE A 137 14.83 1.39 1.24
C ILE A 137 13.64 2.34 1.40
N ASN A 138 12.42 1.81 1.44
CA ASN A 138 11.21 2.62 1.62
C ASN A 138 11.19 3.32 2.98
N TRP A 139 11.61 2.62 4.04
CA TRP A 139 11.75 3.24 5.35
C TRP A 139 12.79 4.38 5.32
N TYR A 140 13.96 4.13 4.73
CA TYR A 140 15.04 5.13 4.63
C TYR A 140 14.54 6.39 3.89
N ASN A 141 13.92 6.22 2.73
CA ASN A 141 13.40 7.33 1.93
C ASN A 141 12.30 8.14 2.65
N ARG A 142 11.38 7.46 3.36
CA ARG A 142 10.36 8.15 4.18
C ARG A 142 11.01 9.01 5.25
N ARG A 143 12.05 8.48 5.90
CA ARG A 143 12.76 9.17 6.98
C ARG A 143 13.62 10.33 6.49
N THR A 144 14.21 10.22 5.30
CA THR A 144 14.84 11.34 4.57
C THR A 144 13.84 12.46 4.29
N ASN A 145 12.59 12.11 3.95
CA ASN A 145 11.50 13.06 3.75
C ASN A 145 10.88 13.57 5.07
N GLY A 146 11.54 13.35 6.22
CA GLY A 146 11.11 13.84 7.53
C GLY A 146 9.96 13.06 8.18
N SER A 147 9.60 11.88 7.65
CA SER A 147 8.45 11.09 8.10
C SER A 147 8.83 9.68 8.57
N GLY A 148 8.02 9.05 9.42
CA GLY A 148 8.24 7.68 9.87
C GLY A 148 9.22 7.53 11.05
N LEU A 149 9.45 6.29 11.46
CA LEU A 149 10.26 5.97 12.63
C LEU A 149 11.74 6.28 12.39
N LYS A 150 12.43 6.73 13.45
CA LYS A 150 13.89 6.98 13.42
C LYS A 150 14.73 5.71 13.35
N TYR A 151 14.11 4.53 13.37
CA TYR A 151 14.79 3.24 13.29
C TYR A 151 14.04 2.24 12.40
N TYR A 152 14.79 1.29 11.84
CA TYR A 152 14.29 0.10 11.15
C TYR A 152 14.71 -1.15 11.91
N VAL A 153 13.89 -2.19 11.92
CA VAL A 153 14.20 -3.44 12.62
C VAL A 153 14.47 -4.53 11.59
N ILE A 154 15.68 -5.09 11.62
CA ILE A 154 16.06 -6.25 10.81
C ILE A 154 16.03 -7.48 11.70
N ASN A 155 15.25 -8.49 11.31
CA ASN A 155 15.28 -9.80 11.97
C ASN A 155 16.52 -10.56 11.49
N LYS A 156 17.37 -11.00 12.43
CA LYS A 156 18.51 -11.86 12.11
C LYS A 156 18.06 -13.31 12.20
N ASN A 157 18.05 -14.00 11.06
CA ASN A 157 17.76 -15.42 10.96
C ASN A 157 19.03 -16.30 11.10
N TYR A 158 20.19 -15.70 11.37
CA TYR A 158 21.48 -16.36 11.49
C TYR A 158 22.15 -16.01 12.83
N ASN A 159 23.07 -16.86 13.31
CA ASN A 159 23.81 -16.68 14.56
C ASN A 159 22.90 -16.29 15.73
N ILE A 160 21.77 -17.00 15.84
CA ILE A 160 20.73 -16.74 16.85
C ILE A 160 21.16 -17.27 18.23
N GLY A 161 22.04 -18.28 18.31
CA GLY A 161 22.49 -18.84 19.58
C GLY A 161 21.32 -19.44 20.40
N PRO A 162 21.38 -19.47 21.75
CA PRO A 162 20.31 -20.04 22.58
C PRO A 162 19.03 -19.17 22.65
N PHE A 163 18.94 -18.11 21.83
CA PHE A 163 17.87 -17.12 21.89
C PHE A 163 16.74 -17.47 20.91
N SER A 164 15.49 -17.16 21.24
CA SER A 164 14.33 -17.48 20.37
C SER A 164 14.15 -16.49 19.22
N SER A 165 14.76 -15.31 19.30
CA SER A 165 14.82 -14.34 18.22
C SER A 165 15.98 -13.38 18.42
N ARG A 166 16.50 -12.83 17.33
CA ARG A 166 17.51 -11.78 17.36
C ARG A 166 17.14 -10.70 16.36
N LYS A 167 17.11 -9.44 16.82
CA LYS A 167 16.74 -8.29 16.01
C LYS A 167 17.81 -7.23 16.11
N ASP A 168 18.18 -6.64 14.98
CA ASP A 168 19.04 -5.45 14.92
C ASP A 168 18.18 -4.22 14.64
N HIS A 169 18.29 -3.21 15.50
CA HIS A 169 17.68 -1.91 15.27
C HIS A 169 18.69 -1.00 14.57
N ILE A 170 18.36 -0.53 13.37
CA ILE A 170 19.17 0.38 12.58
C ILE A 170 18.62 1.78 12.77
N VAL A 171 19.40 2.67 13.38
CA VAL A 171 19.01 4.07 13.60
C VAL A 171 19.35 4.89 12.36
N PHE A 172 18.37 5.60 11.80
CA PHE A 172 18.53 6.39 10.57
C PHE A 172 19.68 7.40 10.66
N ASP A 173 19.72 8.16 11.77
CA ASP A 173 20.71 9.22 11.98
C ASP A 173 22.15 8.66 12.14
N GLN A 174 22.32 7.34 12.19
CA GLN A 174 23.63 6.67 12.28
C GLN A 174 24.03 5.97 10.98
N ILE A 175 23.23 6.02 9.92
CA ILE A 175 23.59 5.48 8.61
C ILE A 175 24.43 6.53 7.88
N SER A 176 25.64 6.15 7.48
CA SER A 176 26.50 6.93 6.57
C SER A 176 26.07 6.69 5.11
N ASP A 177 26.00 5.42 4.73
CA ASP A 177 25.61 4.95 3.40
C ASP A 177 25.12 3.50 3.48
N PHE A 178 24.53 3.01 2.39
CA PHE A 178 24.24 1.60 2.24
C PHE A 178 24.38 1.15 0.78
N GLU A 179 24.72 -0.12 0.61
CA GLU A 179 24.89 -0.80 -0.67
C GLU A 179 24.01 -2.04 -0.72
N VAL A 180 23.46 -2.34 -1.90
CA VAL A 180 22.73 -3.58 -2.15
C VAL A 180 23.51 -4.39 -3.19
N MET A 181 24.11 -5.50 -2.76
CA MET A 181 24.87 -6.39 -3.62
C MET A 181 24.02 -7.61 -3.98
N LYS A 182 23.94 -7.91 -5.28
CA LYS A 182 23.25 -9.11 -5.79
C LYS A 182 24.24 -10.28 -5.84
N TYR A 183 23.79 -11.49 -5.53
CA TYR A 183 24.59 -12.69 -5.74
C TYR A 183 24.66 -13.00 -7.24
N ASN A 184 25.87 -13.27 -7.74
CA ASN A 184 26.06 -13.85 -9.07
C ASN A 184 25.72 -15.35 -9.00
N LYS A 185 25.06 -15.86 -10.03
CA LYS A 185 24.75 -17.29 -10.16
C LYS A 185 25.99 -18.13 -10.40
#